data_AF-A0A397BBW8-F1
#
_entry.id   AF-A0A397BBW8-F1
#
_cell.length_a   1.000
_cell.length_b   1.000
_cell.length_c   1.000
_cell.angle_alpha   90.00
_cell.angle_beta   90.00
_cell.angle_gamma   90.00
#
_symmetry.space_group_name_H-M   'P 1'
#
loop_
_entity.id
_entity.type
_entity.pdbx_description
1 polymer ?
#
loop_
_entity_poly.entity_id
_entity_poly.type
_entity_poly.pdbx_seq_one_letter_code
_entity_poly.pdbx_strand_id
1 'polypeptide(L)'
;MLCRGGKALPHAAKIIRQLQQKQVPHIFLTNGGGCREEKKTHTLSQILDLPLRHEQMILSHTPMRDLAKTFGSTSTSSAQHYGFNKVVSVQDIARQSPSQYPFVKWDPTPFPDEPIDAIVVLHDPIHWAQDLQIAVDVLVGGTPLGSGHKQGRQTPLFVSNDDFTFIERFYGIGDNPYSDIQGANNAGDHWTSVLVRTGIFTDVDNHQQHPADVVVDGVDDAVEWILAQEASFSME
;
A
#
# COMPACT_ATOMS: atom_id res chain seq x y z
N MET A 1 20.15 -2.13 -1.92
CA MET A 1 21.41 -2.16 -2.71
C MET A 1 22.69 -2.43 -1.90
N LEU A 2 22.65 -2.79 -0.61
CA LEU A 2 23.87 -3.14 0.16
C LEU A 2 23.97 -4.63 0.52
N CYS A 3 22.85 -5.34 0.47
CA CYS A 3 22.76 -6.75 0.79
C CYS A 3 21.70 -7.45 -0.09
N ARG A 4 21.83 -8.77 -0.26
CA ARG A 4 20.88 -9.65 -0.93
C ARG A 4 20.79 -10.97 -0.15
N GLY A 5 19.59 -11.39 0.23
CA GLY A 5 19.38 -12.64 0.97
C GLY A 5 20.14 -12.71 2.30
N GLY A 6 20.23 -11.60 3.03
CA GLY A 6 20.95 -11.53 4.31
C GLY A 6 22.47 -11.49 4.19
N LYS A 7 23.04 -11.44 2.98
CA LYS A 7 24.48 -11.33 2.75
C LYS A 7 24.84 -9.97 2.17
N ALA A 8 25.98 -9.42 2.58
CA ALA A 8 26.50 -8.19 2.00
C ALA A 8 26.82 -8.39 0.51
N LEU A 9 26.52 -7.36 -0.30
CA LEU A 9 26.99 -7.33 -1.68
C LEU A 9 28.50 -7.03 -1.72
N PRO A 10 29.20 -7.48 -2.79
CA PRO A 10 30.62 -7.17 -2.96
C PRO A 10 30.89 -5.67 -2.79
N HIS A 11 31.95 -5.34 -2.04
CA HIS A 11 32.41 -3.98 -1.77
C HIS A 11 31.48 -3.07 -0.95
N ALA A 12 30.25 -3.47 -0.59
CA ALA A 12 29.33 -2.64 0.17
C ALA A 12 29.95 -2.11 1.47
N ALA A 13 30.52 -3.00 2.29
CA ALA A 13 31.19 -2.61 3.53
C ALA A 13 32.41 -1.68 3.28
N LYS A 14 33.20 -1.95 2.23
CA LYS A 14 34.36 -1.10 1.89
C LYS A 14 33.92 0.33 1.57
N ILE A 15 32.86 0.48 0.78
CA ILE A 15 32.31 1.79 0.39
C ILE A 15 31.82 2.55 1.63
N ILE A 16 31.00 1.91 2.47
CA ILE A 16 30.48 2.55 3.69
C ILE A 16 31.62 2.96 4.63
N ARG A 17 32.62 2.09 4.83
CA ARG A 17 33.81 2.41 5.64
C ARG A 17 34.58 3.62 5.09
N GLN A 18 34.74 3.72 3.77
CA GLN A 18 35.40 4.88 3.15
C GLN A 18 34.62 6.18 3.35
N LEU A 19 33.29 6.14 3.25
CA LEU A 19 32.42 7.29 3.55
C LEU A 19 32.59 7.73 5.01
N GLN A 20 32.59 6.78 5.95
CA GLN A 20 32.82 7.06 7.38
C GLN A 20 34.21 7.67 7.64
N GLN A 21 35.28 7.10 7.05
CA GLN A 21 36.66 7.61 7.20
C GLN A 21 36.84 9.01 6.64
N LYS A 22 36.17 9.32 5.52
CA LYS A 22 36.16 10.65 4.90
C LYS A 22 35.15 11.61 5.53
N GLN A 23 34.43 11.19 6.56
CA GLN A 23 33.38 11.96 7.23
C GLN A 23 32.29 12.48 6.27
N VAL A 24 31.99 11.71 5.22
CA VAL A 24 30.93 12.06 4.26
C VAL A 24 29.57 11.75 4.89
N PRO A 25 28.69 12.76 5.04
CA PRO A 25 27.33 12.54 5.52
C PRO A 25 26.57 11.58 4.60
N HIS A 26 25.94 10.56 5.17
CA HIS A 26 25.14 9.59 4.42
C HIS A 26 24.03 9.00 5.29
N ILE A 27 22.97 8.56 4.63
CA ILE A 27 21.85 7.84 5.20
C ILE A 27 21.65 6.51 4.46
N PHE A 28 20.91 5.61 5.09
CA PHE A 28 20.40 4.36 4.53
C PHE A 28 18.91 4.52 4.34
N LEU A 29 18.47 4.47 3.08
CA LEU A 29 17.06 4.56 2.72
C LEU A 29 16.58 3.23 2.15
N THR A 30 15.40 2.76 2.57
CA THR A 30 14.83 1.49 2.12
C THR A 30 13.30 1.53 2.15
N ASN A 31 12.67 1.06 1.07
CA ASN A 31 11.22 0.80 1.03
C ASN A 31 10.83 -0.41 1.91
N GLY A 32 11.79 -1.29 2.25
CA GLY A 32 11.55 -2.36 3.20
C GLY A 32 11.33 -1.83 4.63
N GLY A 33 10.27 -2.32 5.29
CA GLY A 33 9.90 -1.96 6.66
C GLY A 33 9.67 -3.17 7.57
N GLY A 34 8.63 -3.11 8.41
CA GLY A 34 8.17 -4.21 9.27
C GLY A 34 8.94 -4.37 10.58
N CYS A 35 9.88 -3.46 10.86
CA CYS A 35 10.59 -3.39 12.13
C CYS A 35 11.05 -1.96 12.39
N ARG A 36 11.52 -1.67 13.60
CA ARG A 36 12.05 -0.35 13.93
C ARG A 36 13.40 -0.08 13.26
N GLU A 37 13.72 1.20 13.09
CA GLU A 37 14.99 1.69 12.57
C GLU A 37 16.18 1.10 13.32
N GLU A 38 16.10 0.96 14.66
CA GLU A 38 17.19 0.40 15.46
C GLU A 38 17.41 -1.09 15.14
N LYS A 39 16.32 -1.87 15.01
CA LYS A 39 16.41 -3.29 14.66
C LYS A 39 16.97 -3.47 13.25
N LYS A 40 16.49 -2.68 12.27
CA LYS A 40 16.99 -2.75 10.89
C LYS A 40 18.46 -2.37 10.80
N THR A 41 18.86 -1.31 11.50
CA THR A 41 20.25 -0.85 11.55
C THR A 41 21.15 -1.88 12.19
N HIS A 42 20.72 -2.51 13.28
CA HIS A 42 21.47 -3.59 13.92
C HIS A 42 21.70 -4.76 12.96
N THR A 43 20.66 -5.20 12.26
CA THR A 43 20.79 -6.25 11.24
C THR A 43 21.76 -5.85 10.12
N LEU A 44 21.64 -4.63 9.58
CA LEU A 44 22.55 -4.17 8.52
C LEU A 44 24.00 -4.05 9.01
N SER A 45 24.18 -3.58 10.25
CA SER A 45 25.48 -3.47 10.91
C SER A 45 26.17 -4.83 11.02
N GLN A 46 25.43 -5.88 11.42
CA GLN A 46 25.93 -7.26 11.45
C GLN A 46 26.28 -7.79 10.05
N ILE A 47 25.43 -7.52 9.04
CA ILE A 47 25.66 -7.97 7.67
C ILE A 47 26.93 -7.35 7.06
N LEU A 48 27.15 -6.05 7.33
CA LEU A 48 28.29 -5.31 6.78
C LEU A 48 29.56 -5.41 7.65
N ASP A 49 29.46 -5.94 8.87
CA ASP A 49 30.52 -5.91 9.88
C ASP A 49 31.08 -4.50 10.10
N LEU A 50 30.16 -3.55 10.34
CA LEU A 50 30.47 -2.14 10.52
C LEU A 50 29.55 -1.51 11.57
N PRO A 51 30.06 -0.58 12.42
CA PRO A 51 29.21 0.17 13.33
C PRO A 51 28.36 1.17 12.54
N LEU A 52 27.03 1.07 12.68
CA LEU A 52 26.06 1.97 12.06
C LEU A 52 25.18 2.60 13.14
N ARG A 53 24.73 3.84 12.89
CA ARG A 53 23.84 4.57 13.80
C ARG A 53 22.40 4.55 13.27
N HIS A 54 21.42 4.35 14.13
CA HIS A 54 20.03 4.17 13.70
C HIS A 54 19.40 5.47 13.18
N GLU A 55 19.93 6.64 13.56
CA GLU A 55 19.52 7.94 13.03
C GLU A 55 19.84 8.09 11.54
N GLN A 56 20.72 7.25 11.00
CA GLN A 56 21.02 7.20 9.58
C GLN A 56 20.04 6.29 8.82
N MET A 57 19.16 5.56 9.49
CA MET A 57 18.24 4.62 8.85
C MET A 57 16.86 5.24 8.66
N ILE A 58 16.42 5.27 7.40
CA ILE A 58 15.08 5.68 6.99
C ILE A 58 14.41 4.48 6.32
N LEU A 59 13.34 4.01 6.94
CA LEU A 59 12.44 2.97 6.44
C LEU A 59 11.27 3.63 5.73
N SER A 60 10.51 2.86 4.96
CA SER A 60 9.30 3.33 4.30
C SER A 60 8.33 4.04 5.23
N HIS A 61 8.14 3.49 6.43
CA HIS A 61 7.22 4.01 7.43
C HIS A 61 7.82 5.07 8.37
N THR A 62 9.10 5.43 8.24
CA THR A 62 9.72 6.47 9.08
C THR A 62 9.03 7.84 8.98
N PRO A 63 8.59 8.32 7.79
CA PRO A 63 7.85 9.58 7.67
C PRO A 63 6.51 9.59 8.42
N MET A 64 5.91 8.42 8.69
CA MET A 64 4.64 8.31 9.41
C MET A 64 4.72 8.80 10.86
N ARG A 65 5.93 9.07 11.38
CA ARG A 65 6.15 9.78 12.64
C ARG A 65 5.44 11.14 12.69
N ASP A 66 5.31 11.83 11.57
CA ASP A 66 4.62 13.12 11.55
C ASP A 66 3.10 12.97 11.66
N LEU A 67 2.53 11.85 11.18
CA LEU A 67 1.11 11.56 11.35
C LEU A 67 0.75 11.33 12.83
N ALA A 68 1.64 10.73 13.60
CA ALA A 68 1.45 10.55 15.03
C ALA A 68 1.32 11.88 15.80
N LYS A 69 1.86 12.99 15.29
CA LYS A 69 1.63 14.32 15.87
C LYS A 69 0.18 14.78 15.70
N THR A 70 -0.50 14.29 14.66
CA THR A 70 -1.90 14.60 14.34
C THR A 70 -2.85 13.66 15.07
N PHE A 71 -2.45 12.39 15.26
CA PHE A 71 -3.32 11.31 15.73
C PHE A 71 -2.85 10.61 17.02
N GLY A 72 -1.93 11.19 17.80
CA GLY A 72 -1.23 10.47 18.87
C GLY A 72 -0.97 11.22 20.19
N SER A 73 -0.91 10.44 21.27
CA SER A 73 -0.20 10.68 22.55
C SER A 73 0.54 9.36 22.96
N THR A 74 1.27 9.27 24.07
CA THR A 74 2.37 8.28 24.29
C THR A 74 1.99 6.80 24.65
N SER A 75 2.61 5.76 24.02
CA SER A 75 2.87 4.35 24.53
C SER A 75 3.62 3.42 23.50
N THR A 76 3.65 2.06 23.58
CA THR A 76 4.73 1.11 23.08
C THR A 76 4.42 -0.02 22.02
N SER A 77 4.43 0.27 20.71
CA SER A 77 4.35 -0.61 19.50
C SER A 77 5.09 0.11 18.35
N SER A 78 5.18 -0.37 17.09
CA SER A 78 5.86 0.42 16.04
C SER A 78 5.09 1.70 15.66
N ALA A 79 3.75 1.60 15.51
CA ALA A 79 2.90 2.79 15.39
C ALA A 79 2.99 3.64 16.68
N GLN A 80 2.89 2.99 17.83
CA GLN A 80 3.03 3.66 19.12
C GLN A 80 4.41 4.29 19.36
N HIS A 81 5.49 3.75 18.77
CA HIS A 81 6.85 4.29 18.79
C HIS A 81 6.93 5.60 18.00
N TYR A 82 6.15 5.69 16.92
CA TYR A 82 5.95 6.94 16.21
C TYR A 82 5.08 7.94 16.99
N GLY A 83 4.28 7.47 17.96
CA GLY A 83 3.55 8.30 18.90
C GLY A 83 2.03 8.13 18.87
N PHE A 84 1.47 7.17 18.12
CA PHE A 84 0.04 6.86 18.13
C PHE A 84 -0.32 6.05 19.38
N ASN A 85 -1.17 6.46 20.33
CA ASN A 85 -1.51 5.58 21.49
C ASN A 85 -2.81 4.80 21.37
N LYS A 86 -3.82 5.28 20.63
CA LYS A 86 -5.03 4.49 20.38
C LYS A 86 -4.89 3.72 19.07
N VAL A 87 -4.05 2.70 19.09
CA VAL A 87 -3.80 1.85 17.91
C VAL A 87 -4.60 0.58 18.05
N VAL A 88 -5.33 0.27 16.99
CA VAL A 88 -6.06 -0.97 16.79
C VAL A 88 -5.42 -1.70 15.63
N SER A 89 -5.03 -2.97 15.83
CA SER A 89 -4.61 -3.80 14.71
C SER A 89 -5.82 -4.35 13.97
N VAL A 90 -5.65 -4.68 12.70
CA VAL A 90 -6.67 -5.40 11.91
C VAL A 90 -7.15 -6.66 12.66
N GLN A 91 -6.22 -7.37 13.32
CA GLN A 91 -6.53 -8.58 14.06
C GLN A 91 -7.42 -8.31 15.29
N ASP A 92 -7.32 -7.12 15.90
CA ASP A 92 -8.19 -6.75 17.01
C ASP A 92 -9.63 -6.51 16.53
N ILE A 93 -9.80 -5.84 15.38
CA ILE A 93 -11.13 -5.67 14.74
C ILE A 93 -11.71 -7.03 14.33
N ALA A 94 -10.88 -7.90 13.75
CA ALA A 94 -11.29 -9.24 13.36
C ALA A 94 -11.78 -10.08 14.55
N ARG A 95 -11.14 -9.96 15.72
CA ARG A 95 -11.56 -10.63 16.96
C ARG A 95 -12.85 -10.04 17.54
N GLN A 96 -13.11 -8.76 17.35
CA GLN A 96 -14.36 -8.14 17.78
C GLN A 96 -15.55 -8.63 16.95
N SER A 97 -15.36 -8.79 15.64
CA SER A 97 -16.40 -9.24 14.71
C SER A 97 -15.92 -10.37 13.79
N PRO A 98 -15.74 -11.61 14.31
CA PRO A 98 -15.16 -12.72 13.52
C PRO A 98 -15.95 -13.08 12.25
N SER A 99 -17.23 -12.70 12.17
CA SER A 99 -18.06 -12.90 10.99
C SER A 99 -17.73 -11.98 9.82
N GLN A 100 -16.98 -10.88 10.02
CA GLN A 100 -16.57 -9.97 8.93
C GLN A 100 -15.62 -10.64 7.94
N TYR A 101 -14.77 -11.55 8.42
CA TYR A 101 -13.90 -12.36 7.57
C TYR A 101 -13.92 -13.82 8.02
N PRO A 102 -14.93 -14.61 7.61
CA PRO A 102 -15.20 -15.94 8.17
C PRO A 102 -14.19 -17.03 7.74
N PHE A 103 -13.22 -16.69 6.89
CA PHE A 103 -12.22 -17.62 6.38
C PHE A 103 -11.04 -17.82 7.35
N VAL A 104 -10.89 -16.96 8.36
CA VAL A 104 -9.92 -17.12 9.46
C VAL A 104 -10.67 -17.17 10.77
N LYS A 105 -10.37 -18.18 11.59
CA LYS A 105 -10.99 -18.34 12.91
C LYS A 105 -10.24 -17.51 13.94
N TRP A 106 -10.97 -16.69 14.66
CA TRP A 106 -10.45 -15.85 15.74
C TRP A 106 -11.18 -16.17 17.04
N ASP A 107 -10.42 -16.18 18.14
CA ASP A 107 -11.02 -16.19 19.48
C ASP A 107 -11.62 -14.80 19.76
N PRO A 108 -12.94 -14.69 19.99
CA PRO A 108 -13.58 -13.40 20.18
C PRO A 108 -12.98 -12.66 21.37
N THR A 109 -12.55 -11.42 21.15
CA THR A 109 -11.98 -10.57 22.20
C THR A 109 -12.71 -9.23 22.17
N PRO A 110 -13.34 -8.80 23.29
CA PRO A 110 -14.00 -7.50 23.34
C PRO A 110 -13.00 -6.38 23.12
N PHE A 111 -13.33 -5.45 22.23
CA PHE A 111 -12.57 -4.24 21.98
C PHE A 111 -13.50 -3.02 22.07
N PRO A 112 -13.05 -1.85 22.56
CA PRO A 112 -13.87 -0.64 22.60
C PRO A 112 -14.46 -0.29 21.22
N ASP A 113 -15.77 -0.14 21.16
CA ASP A 113 -16.51 0.26 19.96
C ASP A 113 -16.40 1.78 19.77
N GLU A 114 -15.28 2.21 19.21
CA GLU A 114 -14.97 3.62 18.93
C GLU A 114 -14.67 3.82 17.44
N PRO A 115 -15.06 4.97 16.86
CA PRO A 115 -14.76 5.27 15.46
C PRO A 115 -13.26 5.25 15.17
N ILE A 116 -12.90 4.77 13.98
CA ILE A 116 -11.51 4.79 13.50
C ILE A 116 -11.23 6.15 12.85
N ASP A 117 -10.28 6.90 13.40
CA ASP A 117 -9.90 8.23 12.90
C ASP A 117 -9.01 8.21 11.65
N ALA A 118 -8.23 7.14 11.47
CA ALA A 118 -7.33 6.95 10.33
C ALA A 118 -6.91 5.48 10.19
N ILE A 119 -6.65 5.05 8.96
CA ILE A 119 -6.00 3.78 8.64
C ILE A 119 -4.55 4.09 8.24
N VAL A 120 -3.57 3.39 8.84
CA VAL A 120 -2.15 3.57 8.53
C VAL A 120 -1.53 2.22 8.20
N VAL A 121 -1.15 2.02 6.93
CA VAL A 121 -0.48 0.82 6.41
C VAL A 121 1.02 1.05 6.48
N LEU A 122 1.69 0.36 7.42
CA LEU A 122 3.13 0.51 7.67
C LEU A 122 3.99 -0.49 6.88
N HIS A 123 3.42 -1.60 6.43
CA HIS A 123 4.06 -2.60 5.60
C HIS A 123 3.01 -3.56 5.02
N ASP A 124 3.43 -4.39 4.06
CA ASP A 124 2.56 -5.38 3.44
C ASP A 124 1.99 -6.37 4.48
N PRO A 125 0.67 -6.60 4.48
CA PRO A 125 0.05 -7.54 5.40
C PRO A 125 0.42 -9.00 5.05
N ILE A 126 0.40 -9.87 6.06
CA ILE A 126 0.57 -11.32 5.87
C ILE A 126 -0.74 -11.94 5.35
N HIS A 127 -1.89 -11.42 5.80
CA HIS A 127 -3.23 -11.92 5.49
C HIS A 127 -4.00 -10.93 4.62
N TRP A 128 -3.48 -10.64 3.41
CA TRP A 128 -4.02 -9.64 2.48
C TRP A 128 -5.55 -9.60 2.38
N ALA A 129 -6.20 -10.74 2.12
CA ALA A 129 -7.66 -10.77 1.97
C ALA A 129 -8.42 -10.32 3.24
N GLN A 130 -7.92 -10.69 4.42
CA GLN A 130 -8.52 -10.28 5.68
C GLN A 130 -8.27 -8.79 5.94
N ASP A 131 -7.03 -8.36 5.80
CA ASP A 131 -6.61 -7.00 6.10
C ASP A 131 -7.26 -5.99 5.15
N LEU A 132 -7.42 -6.35 3.87
CA LEU A 132 -8.18 -5.58 2.89
C LEU A 132 -9.67 -5.57 3.23
N GLN A 133 -10.30 -6.70 3.55
CA GLN A 133 -11.72 -6.74 3.92
C GLN A 133 -12.02 -5.79 5.08
N ILE A 134 -11.22 -5.86 6.14
CA ILE A 134 -11.40 -5.02 7.33
C ILE A 134 -11.10 -3.55 7.02
N ALA A 135 -10.06 -3.25 6.24
CA ALA A 135 -9.78 -1.88 5.83
C ALA A 135 -10.92 -1.28 5.00
N VAL A 136 -11.49 -2.06 4.07
CA VAL A 136 -12.68 -1.68 3.29
C VAL A 136 -13.88 -1.45 4.21
N ASP A 137 -14.13 -2.34 5.18
CA ASP A 137 -15.23 -2.17 6.14
C ASP A 137 -15.07 -0.89 6.97
N VAL A 138 -13.84 -0.52 7.34
CA VAL A 138 -13.54 0.77 7.99
C VAL A 138 -13.79 1.97 7.08
N LEU A 139 -13.40 1.87 5.80
CA LEU A 139 -13.63 2.94 4.81
C LEU A 139 -15.11 3.13 4.49
N VAL A 140 -15.86 2.04 4.40
CA VAL A 140 -17.31 2.01 4.21
C VAL A 140 -18.03 2.50 5.48
N GLY A 141 -17.49 2.17 6.65
CA GLY A 141 -17.96 2.52 7.98
C GLY A 141 -19.35 1.94 8.31
N GLY A 142 -20.09 2.60 9.20
CA GLY A 142 -21.41 2.14 9.67
C GLY A 142 -21.36 1.37 11.00
N THR A 143 -22.54 1.00 11.50
CA THR A 143 -22.72 0.23 12.75
C THR A 143 -23.76 -0.86 12.50
N PRO A 144 -23.36 -2.12 12.22
CA PRO A 144 -22.00 -2.66 12.33
C PRO A 144 -21.06 -2.14 11.22
N LEU A 145 -19.75 -2.15 11.51
CA LEU A 145 -18.71 -1.74 10.55
C LEU A 145 -18.83 -2.52 9.23
N GLY A 146 -18.77 -1.82 8.09
CA GLY A 146 -19.01 -2.36 6.75
C GLY A 146 -20.47 -2.28 6.28
N SER A 147 -21.42 -1.89 7.14
CA SER A 147 -22.84 -1.72 6.74
C SER A 147 -23.13 -0.44 5.93
N GLY A 148 -22.15 0.48 5.84
CA GLY A 148 -22.22 1.70 5.03
C GLY A 148 -22.57 2.96 5.81
N HIS A 149 -22.07 4.10 5.33
CA HIS A 149 -22.47 5.44 5.80
C HIS A 149 -23.51 6.09 4.89
N LYS A 150 -24.51 6.77 5.49
CA LYS A 150 -25.35 7.74 4.75
C LYS A 150 -24.79 9.16 4.75
N GLN A 151 -23.97 9.55 5.73
CA GLN A 151 -23.24 10.84 5.77
C GLN A 151 -22.04 10.74 6.74
N GLY A 152 -20.91 11.37 6.40
CA GLY A 152 -19.68 11.42 7.22
C GLY A 152 -18.45 11.84 6.41
N ARG A 153 -17.36 12.24 7.08
CA ARG A 153 -16.04 12.43 6.45
C ARG A 153 -15.41 11.07 6.24
N GLN A 154 -14.88 10.80 5.05
CA GLN A 154 -14.17 9.56 4.77
C GLN A 154 -12.97 9.39 5.71
N THR A 155 -12.82 8.20 6.29
CA THR A 155 -11.66 7.84 7.10
C THR A 155 -10.40 7.94 6.23
N PRO A 156 -9.41 8.78 6.58
CA PRO A 156 -8.19 8.89 5.80
C PRO A 156 -7.38 7.60 5.86
N LEU A 157 -6.80 7.21 4.72
CA LEU A 157 -5.91 6.07 4.55
C LEU A 157 -4.51 6.59 4.20
N PHE A 158 -3.50 6.12 4.94
CA PHE A 158 -2.09 6.45 4.70
C PHE A 158 -1.30 5.16 4.47
N VAL A 159 -0.45 5.15 3.44
CA VAL A 159 0.37 3.98 3.07
C VAL A 159 1.84 4.38 3.02
N SER A 160 2.71 3.63 3.69
CA SER A 160 4.14 3.97 3.82
C SER A 160 4.99 3.57 2.61
N ASN A 161 4.53 2.56 1.88
CA ASN A 161 5.03 2.19 0.56
C ASN A 161 3.88 2.40 -0.39
N ASP A 162 3.53 3.65 -0.63
CA ASP A 162 2.48 3.95 -1.57
C ASP A 162 3.02 3.74 -2.99
N ASP A 163 3.29 2.49 -3.35
CA ASP A 163 3.64 2.13 -4.73
C ASP A 163 2.50 2.53 -5.67
N PHE A 164 1.26 2.73 -5.17
CA PHE A 164 0.16 3.31 -5.94
C PHE A 164 0.40 4.77 -6.34
N THR A 165 1.25 5.53 -5.63
CA THR A 165 1.70 6.87 -6.10
C THR A 165 2.73 6.78 -7.23
N PHE A 166 3.41 5.63 -7.37
CA PHE A 166 4.32 5.35 -8.49
C PHE A 166 3.64 4.56 -9.62
N ILE A 167 2.37 4.17 -9.47
CA ILE A 167 1.53 3.73 -10.59
C ILE A 167 1.13 4.99 -11.35
N GLU A 168 1.93 5.35 -12.37
CA GLU A 168 1.64 6.50 -13.23
C GLU A 168 0.35 6.29 -14.04
N ARG A 169 0.00 5.03 -14.34
CA ARG A 169 -1.13 4.64 -15.19
C ARG A 169 -1.86 3.40 -14.68
N PHE A 170 -3.17 3.50 -14.56
CA PHE A 170 -4.11 2.42 -14.26
C PHE A 170 -4.88 2.07 -15.53
N TYR A 171 -5.08 0.78 -15.78
CA TYR A 171 -5.86 0.31 -16.91
C TYR A 171 -7.18 -0.28 -16.41
N GLY A 172 -8.30 0.39 -16.70
CA GLY A 172 -9.65 -0.06 -16.38
C GLY A 172 -10.18 -0.96 -17.49
N ILE A 173 -9.95 -2.27 -17.37
CA ILE A 173 -10.41 -3.28 -18.35
C ILE A 173 -11.80 -3.77 -17.95
N GLY A 174 -12.78 -3.66 -18.83
CA GLY A 174 -14.13 -4.16 -18.55
C GLY A 174 -15.03 -4.24 -19.79
N ASP A 175 -16.17 -4.90 -19.64
CA ASP A 175 -17.12 -5.20 -20.72
C ASP A 175 -18.39 -4.35 -20.63
N ASN A 176 -18.56 -3.55 -19.56
CA ASN A 176 -19.75 -2.74 -19.35
C ASN A 176 -19.44 -1.23 -19.43
N PRO A 177 -19.91 -0.53 -20.48
CA PRO A 177 -19.67 0.90 -20.63
C PRO A 177 -20.23 1.79 -19.51
N TYR A 178 -21.30 1.36 -18.86
CA TYR A 178 -21.98 2.13 -17.80
C TYR A 178 -21.38 1.91 -16.40
N SER A 179 -20.48 0.93 -16.22
CA SER A 179 -19.78 0.72 -14.95
C SER A 179 -18.28 0.85 -15.10
N ASP A 180 -17.67 0.01 -15.91
CA ASP A 180 -16.23 -0.18 -15.92
C ASP A 180 -15.56 0.99 -16.65
N ILE A 181 -16.08 1.32 -17.84
CA ILE A 181 -15.55 2.40 -18.67
C ILE A 181 -15.91 3.75 -18.08
N GLN A 182 -17.16 3.96 -17.67
CA GLN A 182 -17.55 5.18 -16.98
C GLN A 182 -16.74 5.39 -15.69
N GLY A 183 -16.51 4.32 -14.91
CA GLY A 183 -15.71 4.36 -13.69
C GLY A 183 -14.27 4.78 -13.96
N ALA A 184 -13.61 4.13 -14.92
CA ALA A 184 -12.25 4.47 -15.34
C ALA A 184 -12.15 5.91 -15.84
N ASN A 185 -13.06 6.34 -16.72
CA ASN A 185 -13.07 7.71 -17.26
C ASN A 185 -13.28 8.78 -16.17
N ASN A 186 -14.11 8.49 -15.17
CA ASN A 186 -14.36 9.41 -14.05
C ASN A 186 -13.19 9.47 -13.04
N ALA A 187 -12.30 8.49 -13.03
CA ALA A 187 -11.18 8.41 -12.10
C ALA A 187 -10.01 9.35 -12.47
N GLY A 188 -10.03 9.95 -13.66
CA GLY A 188 -9.13 11.01 -14.10
C GLY A 188 -7.91 10.53 -14.89
N ASP A 189 -6.98 11.44 -15.16
CA ASP A 189 -5.93 11.32 -16.20
C ASP A 189 -4.93 10.16 -16.01
N HIS A 190 -4.89 9.55 -14.84
CA HIS A 190 -4.08 8.37 -14.57
C HIS A 190 -4.76 7.06 -14.99
N TRP A 191 -6.03 7.09 -15.40
CA TRP A 191 -6.78 5.90 -15.84
C TRP A 191 -6.93 5.88 -17.35
N THR A 192 -6.66 4.73 -17.95
CA THR A 192 -6.95 4.42 -19.36
C THR A 192 -7.99 3.32 -19.38
N SER A 193 -9.12 3.59 -20.02
CA SER A 193 -10.22 2.64 -20.15
C SER A 193 -10.03 1.71 -21.34
N VAL A 194 -10.18 0.40 -21.11
CA VAL A 194 -10.05 -0.63 -22.13
C VAL A 194 -11.33 -1.47 -22.16
N LEU A 195 -12.13 -1.28 -23.22
CA LEU A 195 -13.40 -1.98 -23.39
C LEU A 195 -13.18 -3.29 -24.14
N VAL A 196 -13.57 -4.41 -23.52
CA VAL A 196 -13.51 -5.74 -24.15
C VAL A 196 -14.88 -6.14 -24.69
N ARG A 197 -14.89 -6.92 -25.78
CA ARG A 197 -16.13 -7.37 -26.45
C ARG A 197 -16.63 -8.75 -26.01
N THR A 198 -16.04 -9.32 -24.96
CA THR A 198 -16.34 -10.68 -24.48
C THR A 198 -17.54 -10.77 -23.53
N GLY A 199 -18.24 -9.66 -23.25
CA GLY A 199 -19.27 -9.59 -22.23
C GLY A 199 -20.50 -8.75 -22.61
N ILE A 200 -20.91 -7.82 -21.76
CA ILE A 200 -22.11 -6.97 -21.91
C ILE A 200 -22.04 -6.15 -23.22
N PHE A 201 -20.88 -5.59 -23.52
CA PHE A 201 -20.62 -4.90 -24.76
C PHE A 201 -20.17 -5.88 -25.85
N THR A 202 -20.83 -5.83 -27.00
CA THR A 202 -20.56 -6.74 -28.14
C THR A 202 -20.62 -6.02 -29.50
N ASP A 203 -20.78 -4.69 -29.50
CA ASP A 203 -20.79 -3.91 -30.74
C ASP A 203 -19.42 -3.96 -31.43
N VAL A 204 -19.32 -3.47 -32.67
CA VAL A 204 -18.06 -3.38 -33.42
C VAL A 204 -17.37 -2.03 -33.21
N ASP A 205 -18.16 -0.97 -33.06
CA ASP A 205 -17.63 0.37 -32.80
C ASP A 205 -17.37 0.55 -31.29
N ASN A 206 -16.97 1.75 -30.88
CA ASN A 206 -16.88 2.13 -29.47
C ASN A 206 -18.26 2.58 -28.96
N HIS A 207 -18.49 2.50 -27.64
CA HIS A 207 -19.78 2.87 -27.07
C HIS A 207 -20.05 4.37 -27.20
N GLN A 208 -21.23 4.75 -27.69
CA GLN A 208 -21.52 6.15 -28.06
C GLN A 208 -21.60 7.11 -26.87
N GLN A 209 -22.12 6.65 -25.73
CA GLN A 209 -22.35 7.51 -24.55
C GLN A 209 -21.17 7.50 -23.56
N HIS A 210 -20.44 6.40 -23.52
CA HIS A 210 -19.29 6.18 -22.62
C HIS A 210 -18.17 5.54 -23.43
N PRO A 211 -17.53 6.30 -24.34
CA PRO A 211 -16.47 5.76 -25.16
C PRO A 211 -15.26 5.42 -24.28
N ALA A 212 -14.67 4.25 -24.53
CA ALA A 212 -13.40 3.88 -23.93
C ALA A 212 -12.23 4.49 -24.71
N ASP A 213 -11.05 4.58 -24.10
CA ASP A 213 -9.83 5.02 -24.76
C ASP A 213 -9.37 3.98 -25.80
N VAL A 214 -9.59 2.70 -25.50
CA VAL A 214 -9.27 1.57 -26.36
C VAL A 214 -10.41 0.56 -26.34
N VAL A 215 -10.68 -0.06 -27.49
CA VAL A 215 -11.61 -1.19 -27.58
C VAL A 215 -10.89 -2.36 -28.22
N VAL A 216 -10.99 -3.53 -27.61
CA VAL A 216 -10.33 -4.77 -28.04
C VAL A 216 -11.30 -5.94 -27.99
N ASP A 217 -10.98 -7.04 -28.67
CA ASP A 217 -11.90 -8.15 -28.79
C ASP A 217 -11.94 -9.00 -27.50
N GLY A 218 -10.79 -9.22 -26.85
CA GLY A 218 -10.68 -9.98 -25.61
C GLY A 218 -9.79 -9.36 -24.53
N VAL A 219 -9.78 -9.99 -23.34
CA VAL A 219 -8.92 -9.58 -22.21
C VAL A 219 -7.45 -9.87 -22.49
N ASP A 220 -7.17 -10.92 -23.27
CA ASP A 220 -5.84 -11.23 -23.79
C ASP A 220 -5.31 -10.10 -24.69
N ASP A 221 -6.12 -9.62 -25.64
CA ASP A 221 -5.77 -8.47 -26.48
C ASP A 221 -5.55 -7.19 -25.64
N ALA A 222 -6.36 -6.99 -24.60
CA ALA A 222 -6.20 -5.86 -23.66
C ALA A 222 -4.83 -5.90 -22.98
N VAL A 223 -4.44 -7.07 -22.47
CA VAL A 223 -3.16 -7.25 -21.78
C VAL A 223 -1.99 -7.10 -22.76
N GLU A 224 -2.07 -7.69 -23.96
CA GLU A 224 -1.03 -7.53 -24.98
C GLU A 224 -0.85 -6.07 -25.39
N TRP A 225 -1.96 -5.34 -25.58
CA TRP A 225 -1.92 -3.92 -25.90
C TRP A 225 -1.27 -3.10 -24.78
N ILE A 226 -1.66 -3.33 -23.52
CA ILE A 226 -1.08 -2.64 -22.35
C ILE A 226 0.43 -2.87 -22.28
N LEU A 227 0.88 -4.13 -22.42
CA LEU A 227 2.30 -4.46 -22.37
C LEU A 227 3.10 -3.78 -23.49
N ALA A 228 2.52 -3.63 -24.69
CA ALA A 228 3.14 -2.91 -25.78
C ALA A 228 3.29 -1.40 -25.50
N GLN A 229 2.29 -0.77 -24.87
CA GLN A 229 2.36 0.65 -24.47
C GLN A 229 3.47 0.87 -23.45
N GLU A 230 3.53 0.06 -22.38
CA GLU A 230 4.52 0.20 -21.31
C GLU A 230 5.95 -0.09 -21.78
N ALA A 231 6.13 -1.04 -22.71
CA ALA A 231 7.42 -1.34 -23.31
C ALA A 231 7.96 -0.18 -24.18
N SER A 232 7.08 0.55 -24.87
CA SER A 232 7.46 1.71 -25.68
C SER A 232 7.90 2.90 -24.83
N PHE A 233 7.29 3.08 -23.65
CA PHE A 233 7.62 4.16 -22.72
C PHE A 233 8.96 3.96 -21.99
N SER A 234 9.38 2.70 -21.78
CA SER A 234 10.66 2.37 -21.13
C SER A 234 11.91 2.67 -21.98
N MET A 235 11.75 3.14 -23.23
CA MET A 235 12.84 3.44 -24.17
C MET A 235 13.05 4.94 -24.43
N GLU A 236 12.25 5.83 -23.83
CA GLU A 236 12.45 7.29 -23.85
C GLU A 236 13.07 7.78 -22.53
#